data_AF-E4ZXI5-F1
#
_entry.id   AF-E4ZXI5-F1
#
_cell.length_a   1.000
_cell.length_b   1.000
_cell.length_c   1.000
_cell.angle_alpha   90.00
_cell.angle_beta   90.00
_cell.angle_gamma   90.00
#
_symmetry.space_group_name_H-M   'P 1'
#
loop_
_entity.id
_entity.type
_entity.pdbx_description
1 polymer ?
#
loop_
_entity_poly.entity_id
_entity_poly.type
_entity_poly.pdbx_seq_one_letter_code
_entity_poly.pdbx_strand_id
1 'polypeptide(L)'
;MVLARKPLMYLQAGTLGLESYTGFIFYLLGSLFVSALLFSLKAHGKPSTYFYKPLGDMWLGDVFGGLTAKMLEARLDQAQLLKKVVDAIKDLVQDCNFDCNDSGIALQAMDNSHVALVSMLLRSEAFAPFRCDRNIALGINLSSLTKVLRAAQNEDMLTIKAEDAPDVVNLVFENKTSDRISEYDIKLMDIDQEHLGIPETEYAATITMPAPEFQRICRDLSALSESVAIECTKDGVKFACQGDIGSGSVQLRQNSSLDKPSEAIEIDLTEPVSLTFSLKYLTNFCKASGLSETVKLCLSSEVPLLVEYGLTSNSYLRFYLAPKIGDEE
;
A
#
# COMPACT_ATOMS: atom_id res chain seq x y z
N MET A 1 -33.01 28.67 -37.47
CA MET A 1 -31.56 28.40 -37.63
C MET A 1 -31.30 27.05 -36.98
N VAL A 2 -31.16 26.00 -37.80
CA VAL A 2 -31.13 24.59 -37.37
C VAL A 2 -29.73 24.27 -36.84
N LEU A 3 -29.58 24.02 -35.54
CA LEU A 3 -28.37 23.42 -34.98
C LEU A 3 -28.40 21.92 -35.30
N ALA A 4 -27.64 21.51 -36.31
CA ALA A 4 -27.44 20.10 -36.64
C ALA A 4 -26.63 19.42 -35.53
N ARG A 5 -27.20 18.36 -34.92
CA ARG A 5 -26.48 17.41 -34.07
C ARG A 5 -25.30 16.82 -34.86
N LYS A 6 -24.06 17.17 -34.49
CA LYS A 6 -22.88 16.44 -34.95
C LYS A 6 -22.89 15.04 -34.30
N PRO A 7 -22.68 13.95 -35.07
CA PRO A 7 -22.65 12.60 -34.52
C PRO A 7 -21.45 12.40 -33.60
N LEU A 8 -21.62 11.57 -32.56
CA LEU A 8 -20.64 11.20 -31.54
C LEU A 8 -19.26 10.80 -32.11
N MET A 9 -19.22 10.32 -33.36
CA MET A 9 -18.00 9.92 -34.07
C MET A 9 -17.00 11.07 -34.31
N TYR A 10 -17.44 12.32 -34.42
CA TYR A 10 -16.51 13.44 -34.61
C TYR A 10 -15.70 13.79 -33.35
N LEU A 11 -16.17 13.37 -32.16
CA LEU A 11 -15.46 13.61 -30.91
C LEU A 11 -14.25 12.67 -30.76
N GLN A 12 -14.33 11.44 -31.29
CA GLN A 12 -13.23 10.46 -31.30
C GLN A 12 -12.17 10.74 -32.38
N ALA A 13 -12.51 11.45 -33.46
CA ALA A 13 -11.55 11.83 -34.51
C ALA A 13 -10.63 13.00 -34.10
N GLY A 14 -11.09 13.85 -33.18
CA GLY A 14 -10.34 15.02 -32.71
C GLY A 14 -9.09 14.68 -31.87
N THR A 15 -9.08 13.55 -31.14
CA THR A 15 -7.95 13.14 -30.29
C THR A 15 -6.77 12.54 -31.05
N LEU A 16 -6.98 12.10 -32.30
CA LEU A 16 -5.95 11.54 -33.17
C LEU A 16 -5.43 12.54 -34.23
N GLY A 17 -5.91 13.79 -34.21
CA GLY A 17 -5.52 14.82 -35.20
C GLY A 17 -6.00 14.53 -36.63
N LEU A 18 -6.93 13.60 -36.82
CA LEU A 18 -7.47 13.22 -38.12
C LEU A 18 -8.72 14.03 -38.43
N GLU A 19 -8.53 15.21 -39.04
CA GLU A 19 -9.62 16.13 -39.38
C GLU A 19 -10.46 15.70 -40.58
N SER A 20 -10.04 14.66 -41.32
CA SER A 20 -10.74 14.19 -42.53
C SER A 20 -11.27 12.75 -42.39
N TYR A 21 -12.46 12.53 -42.96
CA TYR A 21 -13.10 11.20 -43.03
C TYR A 21 -12.23 10.17 -43.80
N THR A 22 -11.41 10.63 -44.75
CA THR A 22 -10.47 9.77 -45.49
C THR A 22 -9.29 9.30 -44.64
N GLY A 23 -8.80 10.14 -43.71
CA GLY A 23 -7.76 9.75 -42.75
C GLY A 23 -8.23 8.68 -41.78
N PHE A 24 -9.48 8.77 -41.31
CA PHE A 24 -10.08 7.77 -40.43
C PHE A 24 -10.25 6.41 -41.14
N ILE A 25 -10.74 6.40 -42.38
CA ILE A 25 -10.86 5.16 -43.17
C ILE A 25 -9.49 4.53 -43.42
N PHE A 26 -8.45 5.33 -43.70
CA PHE A 26 -7.10 4.83 -43.87
C PHE A 26 -6.54 4.20 -42.59
N TYR A 27 -6.74 4.83 -41.44
CA TYR A 27 -6.33 4.28 -40.14
C TYR A 27 -7.07 2.96 -39.83
N LEU A 28 -8.38 2.90 -40.09
CA LEU A 28 -9.19 1.72 -39.82
C LEU A 28 -8.80 0.53 -40.73
N LEU A 29 -8.51 0.79 -42.00
CA LEU A 29 -8.01 -0.23 -42.93
C LEU A 29 -6.58 -0.68 -42.58
N GLY A 30 -5.72 0.26 -42.16
CA GLY A 30 -4.34 -0.03 -41.76
C GLY A 30 -4.26 -0.86 -40.48
N SER A 31 -5.05 -0.54 -39.45
CA SER A 31 -5.13 -1.32 -38.21
C SER A 31 -5.65 -2.73 -38.47
N LEU A 32 -6.71 -2.88 -39.27
CA LEU A 32 -7.21 -4.19 -39.72
C LEU A 32 -6.15 -5.03 -40.43
N PHE A 33 -5.32 -4.39 -41.26
CA PHE A 33 -4.24 -5.07 -41.97
C PHE A 33 -3.13 -5.55 -41.01
N VAL A 34 -2.74 -4.72 -40.04
CA VAL A 34 -1.74 -5.09 -39.01
C VAL A 34 -2.25 -6.22 -38.13
N SER A 35 -3.52 -6.20 -37.71
CA SER A 35 -4.13 -7.28 -36.92
C SER A 35 -4.17 -8.60 -37.67
N ALA A 36 -4.48 -8.57 -38.97
CA ALA A 36 -4.43 -9.76 -39.83
C ALA A 36 -3.00 -10.32 -39.95
N LEU A 37 -2.00 -9.43 -39.98
CA LEU A 37 -0.59 -9.79 -40.09
C LEU A 37 -0.04 -10.37 -38.78
N LEU A 38 -0.44 -9.82 -37.63
CA LEU A 38 -0.16 -10.38 -36.30
C LEU A 38 -0.79 -11.76 -36.10
N PHE A 39 -2.03 -11.96 -36.56
CA PHE A 39 -2.70 -13.27 -36.52
C PHE A 39 -1.96 -14.32 -37.35
N SER A 40 -1.50 -13.93 -38.55
CA SER A 40 -0.87 -14.86 -39.49
C SER A 40 0.59 -15.17 -39.11
N LEU A 41 1.39 -14.15 -38.75
CA LEU A 41 2.82 -14.32 -38.53
C LEU A 41 3.20 -14.60 -37.07
N LYS A 42 2.53 -13.97 -36.09
CA LYS A 42 2.94 -14.06 -34.68
C LYS A 42 2.15 -15.11 -33.90
N ALA A 43 0.86 -15.27 -34.21
CA ALA A 43 0.00 -16.22 -33.51
C ALA A 43 -0.01 -17.64 -34.10
N HIS A 44 0.63 -17.90 -35.26
CA HIS A 44 0.64 -19.20 -35.96
C HIS A 44 -0.74 -19.91 -35.98
N GLY A 45 -1.82 -19.14 -36.09
CA GLY A 45 -3.19 -19.67 -36.10
C GLY A 45 -3.75 -20.19 -34.77
N LYS A 46 -3.11 -19.92 -33.62
CA LYS A 46 -3.62 -20.24 -32.27
C LYS A 46 -3.72 -18.98 -31.39
N PRO A 47 -4.85 -18.26 -31.44
CA PRO A 47 -5.02 -17.00 -30.73
C PRO A 47 -5.30 -17.14 -29.22
N SER A 48 -5.71 -18.32 -28.73
CA SER A 48 -6.09 -18.55 -27.34
C SER A 48 -4.91 -18.66 -26.36
N THR A 49 -3.67 -18.78 -26.85
CA THR A 49 -2.47 -18.86 -25.99
C THR A 49 -1.85 -17.49 -25.69
N TYR A 50 -2.28 -16.43 -26.38
CA TYR A 50 -1.70 -15.08 -26.25
C TYR A 50 -2.72 -14.00 -25.87
N PHE A 51 -4.02 -14.25 -26.06
CA PHE A 51 -5.08 -13.26 -25.82
C PHE A 51 -6.25 -13.90 -25.09
N TYR A 52 -6.78 -13.19 -24.08
CA TYR A 52 -7.84 -13.68 -23.20
C TYR A 52 -9.22 -13.68 -23.89
N LYS A 53 -9.45 -12.77 -24.85
CA LYS A 53 -10.65 -12.75 -25.72
C LYS A 53 -10.26 -12.66 -27.20
N PRO A 54 -10.16 -13.79 -27.94
CA PRO A 54 -9.61 -13.85 -29.30
C PRO A 54 -10.26 -12.93 -30.33
N LEU A 55 -11.57 -12.71 -30.24
CA LEU A 55 -12.31 -11.85 -31.17
C LEU A 55 -12.28 -10.36 -30.77
N GLY A 56 -12.18 -10.07 -29.47
CA GLY A 56 -12.11 -8.70 -28.96
C GLY A 56 -10.70 -8.14 -29.06
N ASP A 57 -9.72 -8.85 -28.52
CA ASP A 57 -8.35 -8.36 -28.37
C ASP A 57 -7.60 -8.26 -29.71
N MET A 58 -7.98 -9.06 -30.72
CA MET A 58 -7.35 -8.98 -32.04
C MET A 58 -7.99 -7.96 -32.98
N TRP A 59 -9.32 -7.91 -33.06
CA TRP A 59 -10.01 -7.11 -34.09
C TRP A 59 -10.48 -5.75 -33.57
N LEU A 60 -10.84 -5.67 -32.30
CA LEU A 60 -11.11 -4.39 -31.63
C LEU A 60 -9.85 -3.87 -30.94
N GLY A 61 -8.97 -4.75 -30.48
CA GLY A 61 -7.79 -4.38 -29.71
C GLY A 61 -6.69 -3.65 -30.47
N ASP A 62 -6.64 -3.58 -31.80
CA ASP A 62 -5.68 -2.71 -32.52
C ASP A 62 -6.36 -1.44 -33.06
N VAL A 63 -7.61 -1.54 -33.53
CA VAL A 63 -8.43 -0.38 -33.95
C VAL A 63 -8.72 0.53 -32.76
N PHE A 64 -8.91 -0.06 -31.57
CA PHE A 64 -9.02 0.61 -30.27
C PHE A 64 -7.76 0.46 -29.40
N GLY A 65 -6.70 -0.26 -29.80
CA GLY A 65 -5.45 -0.35 -29.01
C GLY A 65 -4.39 0.69 -29.33
N GLY A 66 -4.61 1.53 -30.34
CA GLY A 66 -4.01 2.87 -30.31
C GLY A 66 -4.39 3.65 -29.04
N LEU A 67 -5.44 3.19 -28.34
CA LEU A 67 -5.91 3.58 -27.00
C LEU A 67 -5.67 2.46 -25.97
N THR A 68 -4.57 1.70 -26.03
CA THR A 68 -4.07 1.10 -24.77
C THR A 68 -3.63 2.27 -23.90
N ALA A 69 -4.58 2.83 -23.16
CA ALA A 69 -4.30 3.79 -22.11
C ALA A 69 -3.15 3.19 -21.30
N LYS A 70 -2.07 3.97 -21.17
CA LYS A 70 -1.00 3.61 -20.23
C LYS A 70 -1.68 3.42 -18.89
N MET A 71 -1.51 2.24 -18.30
CA MET A 71 -2.39 1.78 -17.24
C MET A 71 -1.55 1.20 -16.11
N LEU A 72 -1.96 1.52 -14.88
CA LEU A 72 -1.60 0.72 -13.72
C LEU A 72 -2.54 -0.48 -13.68
N GLU A 73 -1.98 -1.68 -13.64
CA GLU A 73 -2.69 -2.91 -13.33
C GLU A 73 -1.89 -3.69 -12.28
N ALA A 74 -2.40 -3.73 -11.06
CA ALA A 74 -1.76 -4.41 -9.95
C ALA A 74 -2.72 -5.41 -9.30
N ARG A 75 -2.41 -6.70 -9.37
CA ARG A 75 -3.25 -7.77 -8.83
C ARG A 75 -2.63 -8.39 -7.59
N LEU A 76 -3.35 -8.38 -6.48
CA LEU A 76 -3.02 -9.08 -5.24
C LEU A 76 -3.78 -10.39 -5.17
N ASP A 77 -3.09 -11.48 -4.83
CA ASP A 77 -3.69 -12.79 -4.61
C ASP A 77 -4.71 -12.81 -3.46
N GLN A 78 -4.46 -11.97 -2.44
CA GLN A 78 -5.31 -11.85 -1.25
C GLN A 78 -5.61 -10.37 -0.96
N ALA A 79 -6.87 -9.98 -1.14
CA ALA A 79 -7.37 -8.64 -0.78
C ALA A 79 -7.20 -8.34 0.71
N GLN A 80 -7.10 -9.37 1.56
CA GLN A 80 -6.88 -9.22 3.00
C GLN A 80 -5.61 -8.43 3.33
N LEU A 81 -4.55 -8.53 2.51
CA LEU A 81 -3.31 -7.78 2.72
C LEU A 81 -3.57 -6.28 2.72
N LEU A 82 -4.12 -5.75 1.62
CA LEU A 82 -4.43 -4.32 1.50
C LEU A 82 -5.47 -3.89 2.53
N LYS A 83 -6.46 -4.74 2.83
CA LYS A 83 -7.48 -4.46 3.86
C LYS A 83 -6.85 -4.25 5.24
N LYS A 84 -5.92 -5.11 5.65
CA LYS A 84 -5.21 -4.98 6.93
C LYS A 84 -4.29 -3.77 6.96
N VAL A 85 -3.60 -3.47 5.84
CA VAL A 85 -2.77 -2.26 5.72
C VAL A 85 -3.61 -1.00 5.89
N VAL A 86 -4.70 -0.87 5.13
CA VAL A 86 -5.61 0.29 5.21
C VAL A 86 -6.22 0.41 6.61
N ASP A 87 -6.59 -0.70 7.24
CA ASP A 87 -7.14 -0.71 8.61
C ASP A 87 -6.14 -0.22 9.66
N ALA A 88 -4.84 -0.46 9.46
CA ALA A 88 -3.78 0.01 10.34
C ALA A 88 -3.49 1.51 10.19
N ILE A 89 -3.66 2.08 9.00
CA ILE A 89 -3.28 3.48 8.70
C ILE A 89 -4.44 4.48 8.78
N LYS A 90 -5.69 4.05 8.60
CA LYS A 90 -6.88 4.93 8.51
C LYS A 90 -7.11 5.83 9.73
N ASP A 91 -6.59 5.45 10.90
CA ASP A 91 -6.76 6.20 12.14
C ASP A 91 -5.64 7.23 12.38
N LEU A 92 -4.59 7.17 11.56
CA LEU A 92 -3.47 8.12 11.55
C LEU A 92 -3.66 9.18 10.45
N VAL A 93 -4.13 8.75 9.29
CA VAL A 93 -4.21 9.58 8.07
C VAL A 93 -5.60 9.46 7.46
N GLN A 94 -6.16 10.58 7.00
CA GLN A 94 -7.49 10.60 6.35
C GLN A 94 -7.37 10.46 4.83
N ASP A 95 -6.42 11.18 4.24
CA ASP A 95 -6.19 11.27 2.80
C ASP A 95 -4.70 11.06 2.52
N CYS A 96 -4.36 10.25 1.52
CA CYS A 96 -2.97 9.95 1.17
C CYS A 96 -2.83 9.62 -0.31
N ASN A 97 -1.62 9.84 -0.85
CA ASN A 97 -1.25 9.35 -2.17
C ASN A 97 -0.69 7.93 -2.09
N PHE A 98 -1.15 7.07 -3.00
CA PHE A 98 -0.49 5.81 -3.34
C PHE A 98 0.35 6.05 -4.59
N ASP A 99 1.67 6.13 -4.41
CA ASP A 99 2.62 6.36 -5.48
C ASP A 99 2.94 5.02 -6.14
N CYS A 100 2.51 4.87 -7.38
CA CYS A 100 2.71 3.65 -8.15
C CYS A 100 3.82 3.90 -9.18
N ASN A 101 4.82 3.04 -9.19
CA ASN A 101 5.91 3.04 -10.16
C ASN A 101 6.28 1.61 -10.55
N ASP A 102 7.35 1.43 -11.33
CA ASP A 102 7.86 0.13 -11.75
C ASP A 102 8.29 -0.78 -10.59
N SER A 103 8.74 -0.19 -9.48
CA SER A 103 9.25 -0.88 -8.30
C SER A 103 8.12 -1.38 -7.40
N GLY A 104 6.92 -0.79 -7.47
CA GLY A 104 5.76 -1.20 -6.69
C GLY A 104 4.79 -0.05 -6.39
N ILE A 105 4.02 -0.22 -5.31
CA ILE A 105 3.11 0.79 -4.76
C ILE A 105 3.65 1.22 -3.39
N ALA A 106 3.98 2.50 -3.27
CA ALA A 106 4.42 3.13 -2.04
C ALA A 106 3.33 4.06 -1.50
N LEU A 107 3.36 4.29 -0.20
CA LEU A 107 2.57 5.31 0.47
C LEU A 107 3.43 5.88 1.58
N GLN A 108 3.52 7.20 1.63
CA GLN A 108 4.11 7.92 2.75
C GLN A 108 3.12 8.96 3.20
N ALA A 109 2.87 9.12 4.50
CA ALA A 109 2.01 10.18 5.01
C ALA A 109 2.30 10.54 6.47
N MET A 110 2.06 11.79 6.83
CA MET A 110 2.13 12.26 8.22
C MET A 110 0.74 12.34 8.83
N ASP A 111 0.66 12.18 10.14
CA ASP A 111 -0.57 12.46 10.89
C ASP A 111 -0.83 13.97 10.99
N ASN A 112 -2.04 14.35 11.39
CA ASN A 112 -2.44 15.76 11.52
C ASN A 112 -1.59 16.58 12.52
N SER A 113 -0.90 15.92 13.46
CA SER A 113 -0.02 16.59 14.42
C SER A 113 1.44 16.66 13.97
N HIS A 114 1.79 16.04 12.85
CA HIS A 114 3.16 15.90 12.36
C HIS A 114 4.13 15.22 13.35
N VAL A 115 3.60 14.36 14.23
CA VAL A 115 4.37 13.61 15.24
C VAL A 115 4.65 12.18 14.79
N ALA A 116 3.76 11.62 13.97
CA ALA A 116 3.87 10.28 13.43
C ALA A 116 3.87 10.28 11.90
N LEU A 117 4.75 9.45 11.31
CA LEU A 117 4.83 9.23 9.88
C LEU A 117 4.61 7.75 9.59
N VAL A 118 3.80 7.45 8.58
CA VAL A 118 3.66 6.11 8.02
C VAL A 118 4.39 6.02 6.68
N SER A 119 5.10 4.93 6.47
CA SER A 119 5.75 4.58 5.21
C SER A 119 5.46 3.12 4.89
N MET A 120 4.74 2.89 3.80
CA MET A 120 4.42 1.57 3.28
C MET A 120 5.11 1.41 1.93
N LEU A 121 5.65 0.22 1.69
CA LEU A 121 6.12 -0.19 0.39
C LEU A 121 5.62 -1.60 0.10
N LEU A 122 4.78 -1.74 -0.91
CA LEU A 122 4.43 -3.02 -1.53
C LEU A 122 5.21 -3.13 -2.83
N ARG A 123 6.22 -4.01 -2.86
CA ARG A 123 7.05 -4.18 -4.06
C ARG A 123 6.26 -4.87 -5.18
N SER A 124 6.69 -4.69 -6.42
CA SER A 124 6.08 -5.30 -7.60
C SER A 124 5.91 -6.82 -7.46
N GLU A 125 6.82 -7.50 -6.76
CA GLU A 125 6.79 -8.95 -6.51
C GLU A 125 5.73 -9.39 -5.49
N ALA A 126 5.06 -8.45 -4.82
CA ALA A 126 3.88 -8.74 -4.01
C ALA A 126 2.60 -8.90 -4.86
N PHE A 127 2.67 -8.55 -6.15
CA PHE A 127 1.54 -8.57 -7.07
C PHE A 127 1.75 -9.57 -8.23
N ALA A 128 0.67 -10.14 -8.75
CA ALA A 128 0.67 -11.12 -9.82
C ALA A 128 -0.61 -11.01 -10.69
N PRO A 129 -0.59 -10.34 -11.86
CA PRO A 129 0.51 -9.55 -12.43
C PRO A 129 0.63 -8.12 -11.85
N PHE A 130 1.78 -7.50 -12.09
CA PHE A 130 2.03 -6.07 -11.85
C PHE A 130 2.47 -5.40 -13.15
N ARG A 131 1.83 -4.28 -13.47
CA ARG A 131 2.20 -3.41 -14.59
C ARG A 131 1.95 -1.97 -14.20
N CYS A 132 2.99 -1.14 -14.32
CA CYS A 132 2.91 0.30 -14.13
C CYS A 132 3.68 0.96 -15.26
N ASP A 133 2.97 1.51 -16.25
CA ASP A 133 3.59 2.06 -17.46
C ASP A 133 4.26 3.43 -17.21
N ARG A 134 3.79 4.17 -16.20
CA ARG A 134 4.25 5.50 -15.79
C ARG A 134 4.05 5.68 -14.30
N ASN A 135 4.86 6.54 -13.71
CA ASN A 135 4.67 6.93 -12.32
C ASN A 135 3.35 7.70 -12.19
N ILE A 136 2.44 7.16 -11.39
CA ILE A 136 1.14 7.78 -11.10
C ILE A 136 0.94 7.86 -9.59
N ALA A 137 0.37 8.96 -9.12
CA ALA A 137 -0.02 9.15 -7.73
C ALA A 137 -1.55 9.04 -7.64
N LEU A 138 -2.04 8.10 -6.84
CA LEU A 138 -3.46 7.89 -6.62
C LEU A 138 -3.85 8.53 -5.28
N GLY A 139 -4.38 9.76 -5.32
CA GLY A 139 -4.89 10.41 -4.12
C GLY A 139 -6.23 9.84 -3.71
N ILE A 140 -6.26 9.13 -2.58
CA ILE A 140 -7.44 8.38 -2.12
C ILE A 140 -7.78 8.78 -0.69
N ASN A 141 -9.07 9.04 -0.46
CA ASN A 141 -9.61 9.12 0.89
C ASN A 141 -9.70 7.72 1.51
N LEU A 142 -8.98 7.49 2.61
CA LEU A 142 -8.88 6.18 3.26
C LEU A 142 -10.20 5.72 3.89
N SER A 143 -11.09 6.65 4.25
CA SER A 143 -12.44 6.30 4.73
C SER A 143 -13.31 5.70 3.63
N SER A 144 -13.20 6.21 2.40
CA SER A 144 -13.88 5.66 1.21
C SER A 144 -13.28 4.32 0.81
N LEU A 145 -11.96 4.23 0.77
CA LEU A 145 -11.26 2.97 0.48
C LEU A 145 -11.61 1.86 1.47
N THR A 146 -11.68 2.18 2.77
CA THR A 146 -12.10 1.24 3.82
C THR A 146 -13.51 0.70 3.58
N LYS A 147 -14.45 1.55 3.14
CA LYS A 147 -15.84 1.11 2.84
C LYS A 147 -15.88 0.13 1.67
N VAL A 148 -15.11 0.39 0.62
CA VAL A 148 -15.03 -0.50 -0.55
C VAL A 148 -14.34 -1.82 -0.19
N LEU A 149 -13.21 -1.78 0.52
CA LEU A 149 -12.50 -2.97 0.97
C LEU A 149 -13.31 -3.87 1.92
N ARG A 150 -14.33 -3.33 2.61
CA ARG A 150 -15.26 -4.14 3.42
C ARG A 150 -16.17 -5.04 2.59
N ALA A 151 -16.38 -4.73 1.32
CA ALA A 151 -17.18 -5.56 0.42
C ALA A 151 -16.43 -6.82 -0.06
N ALA A 152 -15.11 -6.85 0.11
CA ALA A 152 -14.25 -7.97 -0.23
C ALA A 152 -14.19 -9.02 0.89
N GLN A 153 -14.25 -10.29 0.51
CA GLN A 153 -13.90 -11.40 1.38
C GLN A 153 -12.39 -11.50 1.54
N ASN A 154 -11.92 -12.19 2.59
CA ASN A 154 -10.49 -12.27 2.88
C ASN A 154 -9.70 -13.04 1.80
N GLU A 155 -10.33 -14.02 1.15
CA GLU A 155 -9.73 -14.86 0.10
C GLU A 155 -9.98 -14.33 -1.32
N ASP A 156 -10.66 -13.20 -1.47
CA ASP A 156 -10.88 -12.59 -2.79
C ASP A 156 -9.54 -12.06 -3.34
N MET A 157 -9.32 -12.24 -4.63
CA MET A 157 -8.23 -11.57 -5.34
C MET A 157 -8.64 -10.13 -5.59
N LEU A 158 -7.71 -9.19 -5.43
CA LEU A 158 -7.95 -7.77 -5.69
C LEU A 158 -7.13 -7.34 -6.90
N THR A 159 -7.76 -6.74 -7.90
CA THR A 159 -7.08 -6.07 -9.01
C THR A 159 -7.34 -4.58 -8.93
N ILE A 160 -6.27 -3.79 -8.90
CA ILE A 160 -6.29 -2.32 -8.91
C ILE A 160 -5.99 -1.86 -10.33
N LYS A 161 -6.86 -1.03 -10.90
CA LYS A 161 -6.73 -0.48 -12.25
C LYS A 161 -6.86 1.03 -12.24
N ALA A 162 -5.96 1.71 -12.92
CA ALA A 162 -6.03 3.15 -13.13
C ALA A 162 -5.43 3.53 -14.48
N GLU A 163 -6.03 4.52 -15.15
CA GLU A 163 -5.50 5.11 -16.39
C GLU A 163 -4.34 6.10 -16.09
N ASP A 164 -3.71 6.68 -17.12
CA ASP A 164 -2.52 7.57 -16.99
C ASP A 164 -2.85 8.89 -16.26
N ALA A 165 -4.05 9.44 -16.49
CA ALA A 165 -4.57 10.62 -15.79
C ALA A 165 -5.92 10.25 -15.15
N PRO A 166 -5.91 9.46 -14.07
CA PRO A 166 -7.13 8.84 -13.57
C PRO A 166 -7.93 9.84 -12.73
N ASP A 167 -9.20 10.05 -13.09
CA ASP A 167 -10.18 10.70 -12.20
C ASP A 167 -10.75 9.68 -11.19
N VAL A 168 -10.62 8.38 -11.51
CA VAL A 168 -11.12 7.26 -10.73
C VAL A 168 -10.12 6.13 -10.71
N VAL A 169 -10.03 5.42 -9.57
CA VAL A 169 -9.38 4.12 -9.47
C VAL A 169 -10.44 3.03 -9.42
N ASN A 170 -10.23 1.99 -10.21
CA ASN A 170 -11.12 0.84 -10.30
C ASN A 170 -10.56 -0.32 -9.47
N LEU A 171 -11.38 -0.86 -8.58
CA LEU A 171 -11.06 -2.00 -7.72
C LEU A 171 -11.96 -3.19 -8.08
N VAL A 172 -11.34 -4.27 -8.57
CA VAL A 172 -12.03 -5.51 -8.94
C VAL A 172 -11.70 -6.59 -7.92
N PHE A 173 -12.73 -7.15 -7.28
CA PHE A 173 -12.62 -8.30 -6.40
C PHE A 173 -13.15 -9.55 -7.09
N GLU A 174 -12.33 -10.59 -7.14
CA GLU A 174 -12.65 -11.87 -7.79
C GLU A 174 -12.55 -13.01 -6.77
N ASN A 175 -13.66 -13.73 -6.56
CA ASN A 175 -13.68 -14.90 -5.69
C ASN A 175 -13.47 -16.19 -6.50
N LYS A 176 -12.39 -16.95 -6.19
CA LYS A 176 -12.05 -18.20 -6.91
C LYS A 176 -13.12 -19.30 -6.79
N THR A 177 -13.89 -19.31 -5.70
CA THR A 177 -14.80 -20.41 -5.35
C THR A 177 -16.21 -20.19 -5.87
N SER A 178 -16.68 -18.95 -5.86
CA SER A 178 -18.06 -18.60 -6.21
C SER A 178 -18.23 -17.97 -7.59
N ASP A 179 -17.13 -17.80 -8.34
CA ASP A 179 -17.09 -17.08 -9.63
C ASP A 179 -17.71 -15.67 -9.56
N ARG A 180 -17.73 -15.09 -8.35
CA ARG A 180 -18.27 -13.77 -8.07
C ARG A 180 -17.21 -12.73 -8.39
N ILE A 181 -17.55 -11.80 -9.28
CA ILE A 181 -16.76 -10.61 -9.60
C ILE A 181 -17.50 -9.38 -9.06
N SER A 182 -16.79 -8.49 -8.39
CA SER A 182 -17.33 -7.23 -7.89
C SER A 182 -16.41 -6.09 -8.23
N GLU A 183 -16.95 -5.04 -8.83
CA GLU A 183 -16.19 -3.91 -9.36
C GLU A 183 -16.67 -2.63 -8.69
N TYR A 184 -15.73 -1.81 -8.24
CA TYR A 184 -15.98 -0.57 -7.51
C TYR A 184 -15.07 0.53 -8.00
N ASP A 185 -15.65 1.67 -8.37
CA ASP A 185 -14.90 2.86 -8.72
C ASP A 185 -14.83 3.83 -7.53
N ILE A 186 -13.62 4.28 -7.21
CA ILE A 186 -13.37 5.31 -6.20
C ILE A 186 -12.86 6.55 -6.92
N LYS A 187 -13.48 7.70 -6.65
CA LYS A 187 -13.00 8.99 -7.15
C LYS A 187 -11.69 9.35 -6.49
N LEU A 188 -10.74 9.74 -7.33
CA LEU A 188 -9.44 10.25 -6.89
C LEU A 188 -9.55 11.73 -6.55
N MET A 189 -8.59 12.19 -5.76
CA MET A 189 -8.47 13.56 -5.31
C MET A 189 -7.04 14.03 -5.56
N ASP A 190 -6.89 15.30 -5.91
CA ASP A 190 -5.58 15.93 -5.94
C ASP A 190 -5.14 16.21 -4.51
N ILE A 191 -4.10 15.50 -4.07
CA ILE A 191 -3.49 15.68 -2.75
C ILE A 191 -2.06 16.15 -2.98
N ASP A 192 -1.79 17.39 -2.59
CA ASP A 192 -0.45 17.93 -2.55
C ASP A 192 0.29 17.31 -1.37
N GLN A 193 1.16 16.35 -1.64
CA GLN A 193 1.89 15.63 -0.62
C GLN A 193 3.40 15.80 -0.78
N GLU A 194 4.04 16.34 0.25
CA GLU A 194 5.50 16.43 0.30
C GLU A 194 6.09 15.08 0.72
N HIS A 195 6.94 14.52 -0.15
CA HIS A 195 7.73 13.35 0.19
C HIS A 195 8.87 13.74 1.12
N LEU A 196 8.92 13.10 2.28
CA LEU A 196 10.02 13.27 3.23
C LEU A 196 11.09 12.23 2.93
N GLY A 197 12.30 12.71 2.63
CA GLY A 197 13.47 11.84 2.53
C GLY A 197 13.77 11.24 3.89
N ILE A 198 13.62 9.92 4.03
CA ILE A 198 14.00 9.18 5.24
C ILE A 198 15.47 8.79 5.07
N PRO A 199 16.41 9.37 5.84
CA PRO A 199 17.82 8.99 5.77
C PRO A 199 18.02 7.58 6.32
N GLU A 200 19.04 6.88 5.82
CA GLU A 200 19.53 5.65 6.45
C GLU A 200 20.25 6.03 7.75
N THR A 201 19.67 5.67 8.89
CA THR A 201 20.22 5.98 10.21
C THR A 201 20.60 4.72 10.95
N GLU A 202 21.72 4.77 11.66
CA GLU A 202 22.11 3.72 12.59
C GLU A 202 21.30 3.85 13.87
N TYR A 203 20.77 2.71 14.35
CA TYR A 203 19.98 2.65 15.56
C TYR A 203 20.82 2.11 16.72
N ALA A 204 20.61 2.68 17.90
CA ALA A 204 21.28 2.31 19.15
C ALA A 204 20.82 0.92 19.63
N ALA A 205 19.52 0.64 19.49
CA ALA A 205 18.91 -0.63 19.82
C ALA A 205 17.94 -1.07 18.73
N THR A 206 18.02 -2.33 18.34
CA THR A 206 17.07 -3.00 17.45
C THR A 206 16.48 -4.19 18.18
N ILE A 207 15.16 -4.19 18.33
CA ILE A 207 14.44 -5.23 19.07
C ILE A 207 13.43 -5.89 18.12
N THR A 208 13.56 -7.19 17.91
CA THR A 208 12.56 -7.99 17.20
C THR A 208 11.81 -8.83 18.22
N MET A 209 10.48 -8.72 18.24
CA MET A 209 9.63 -9.47 19.17
C MET A 209 8.30 -9.89 18.51
N PRO A 210 7.52 -10.78 19.14
CA PRO A 210 6.21 -11.17 18.62
C PRO A 210 5.25 -9.97 18.59
N ALA A 211 4.63 -9.71 17.44
CA ALA A 211 3.68 -8.60 17.28
C ALA A 211 2.48 -8.68 18.26
N PRO A 212 1.91 -9.86 18.56
CA PRO A 212 0.85 -9.98 19.56
C PRO A 212 1.27 -9.59 20.98
N GLU A 213 2.53 -9.86 21.35
CA GLU A 213 3.05 -9.51 22.67
C GLU A 213 3.24 -7.99 22.79
N PHE A 214 3.80 -7.35 21.76
CA PHE A 214 3.90 -5.90 21.71
C PHE A 214 2.52 -5.23 21.77
N GLN A 215 1.54 -5.75 21.03
CA GLN A 215 0.15 -5.27 21.08
C GLN A 215 -0.45 -5.38 22.48
N ARG A 216 -0.21 -6.48 23.18
CA ARG A 216 -0.69 -6.69 24.55
C ARG A 216 -0.05 -5.69 25.51
N ILE A 217 1.27 -5.50 25.44
CA ILE A 217 2.00 -4.55 26.28
C ILE A 217 1.46 -3.14 26.09
N CYS A 218 1.32 -2.66 24.85
CA CYS A 218 0.80 -1.31 24.58
C CYS A 218 -0.63 -1.14 25.12
N ARG A 219 -1.49 -2.16 24.94
CA ARG A 219 -2.87 -2.13 25.44
C ARG A 219 -2.92 -2.10 26.97
N ASP A 220 -2.16 -2.95 27.64
CA ASP A 220 -2.17 -3.06 29.10
C ASP A 220 -1.63 -1.78 29.75
N LEU A 221 -0.55 -1.20 29.21
CA LEU A 221 0.02 0.05 29.71
C LEU A 221 -0.85 1.28 29.38
N SER A 222 -1.58 1.28 28.26
CA SER A 222 -2.50 2.37 27.89
C SER A 222 -3.66 2.57 28.87
N ALA A 223 -3.98 1.55 29.67
CA ALA A 223 -4.98 1.65 30.72
C ALA A 223 -4.46 2.38 31.97
N LEU A 224 -3.14 2.53 32.12
CA LEU A 224 -2.50 3.13 33.30
C LEU A 224 -1.97 4.54 33.02
N SER A 225 -1.44 4.79 31.82
CA SER A 225 -0.84 6.08 31.45
C SER A 225 -0.98 6.35 29.94
N GLU A 226 -0.81 7.60 29.55
CA GLU A 226 -0.77 8.03 28.15
C GLU A 226 0.63 7.91 27.53
N SER A 227 1.66 7.68 28.34
CA SER A 227 3.06 7.63 27.93
C SER A 227 3.73 6.36 28.41
N VAL A 228 4.67 5.84 27.62
CA VAL A 228 5.51 4.69 27.97
C VAL A 228 6.97 5.04 27.75
N ALA A 229 7.81 4.79 28.76
CA ALA A 229 9.26 4.76 28.63
C ALA A 229 9.67 3.39 28.11
N ILE A 230 10.37 3.36 26.98
CA ILE A 230 10.99 2.17 26.40
C ILE A 230 12.48 2.29 26.67
N GLU A 231 12.97 1.42 27.56
CA GLU A 231 14.36 1.35 28.00
C GLU A 231 14.98 0.06 27.49
N CYS A 232 16.06 0.14 26.72
CA CYS A 232 16.81 -1.02 26.26
C CYS A 232 18.21 -1.02 26.88
N THR A 233 18.52 -2.08 27.62
CA THR A 233 19.82 -2.29 28.26
C THR A 233 20.32 -3.71 28.00
N LYS A 234 21.50 -4.04 28.54
CA LYS A 234 22.06 -5.40 28.45
C LYS A 234 21.17 -6.47 29.11
N ASP A 235 20.29 -6.07 30.04
CA ASP A 235 19.38 -6.97 30.73
C ASP A 235 18.10 -7.26 29.93
N GLY A 236 17.88 -6.56 28.82
CA GLY A 236 16.71 -6.69 27.95
C GLY A 236 16.00 -5.36 27.68
N VAL A 237 14.78 -5.44 27.15
CA VAL A 237 13.91 -4.28 26.93
C VAL A 237 12.87 -4.19 28.05
N LYS A 238 12.67 -2.98 28.56
CA LYS A 238 11.69 -2.67 29.60
C LYS A 238 10.74 -1.58 29.10
N PHE A 239 9.45 -1.87 29.22
CA PHE A 239 8.36 -0.94 28.98
C PHE A 239 7.82 -0.50 30.33
N ALA A 240 7.93 0.78 30.66
CA ALA A 240 7.49 1.32 31.94
C ALA A 240 6.56 2.52 31.75
N CYS A 241 5.54 2.63 32.57
CA CYS A 241 4.68 3.80 32.59
C CYS A 241 4.34 4.20 34.03
N GLN A 242 4.12 5.49 34.22
CA GLN A 242 3.61 6.07 35.46
C GLN A 242 2.40 6.92 35.12
N GLY A 243 1.31 6.70 35.86
CA GLY A 243 0.08 7.47 35.73
C GLY A 243 -0.62 7.63 37.07
N ASP A 244 -1.79 8.26 37.06
CA ASP A 244 -2.49 8.69 38.28
C ASP A 244 -2.99 7.50 39.12
N ILE A 245 -3.37 6.40 38.45
CA ILE A 245 -3.91 5.20 39.08
C ILE A 245 -2.78 4.31 39.63
N GLY A 246 -1.57 4.42 39.08
CA GLY A 246 -0.42 3.62 39.48
C GLY A 246 0.70 3.58 38.45
N SER A 247 1.69 2.72 38.70
CA SER A 247 2.78 2.45 37.77
C SER A 247 2.70 1.01 37.25
N GLY A 248 3.18 0.81 36.02
CA GLY A 248 3.26 -0.50 35.37
C GLY A 248 4.62 -0.68 34.73
N SER A 249 5.16 -1.91 34.78
CA SER A 249 6.40 -2.23 34.09
C SER A 249 6.38 -3.66 33.56
N VAL A 250 6.76 -3.83 32.30
CA VAL A 250 6.96 -5.14 31.66
C VAL A 250 8.41 -5.21 31.18
N GLN A 251 9.12 -6.27 31.54
CA GLN A 251 10.50 -6.50 31.10
C GLN A 251 10.56 -7.78 30.27
N LEU A 252 11.09 -7.66 29.06
CA LEU A 252 11.36 -8.78 28.16
C LEU A 252 12.87 -8.97 28.06
N ARG A 253 13.30 -10.22 28.19
CA ARG A 253 14.70 -10.61 28.02
C ARG A 253 14.88 -11.34 26.71
N GLN A 254 16.07 -11.23 26.14
CA GLN A 254 16.42 -11.98 24.94
C GLN A 254 16.21 -13.48 25.20
N ASN A 255 15.49 -14.12 24.30
CA ASN A 255 15.25 -15.55 24.35
C ASN A 255 15.38 -16.15 22.94
N SER A 256 15.92 -17.37 22.87
CA SER A 256 15.96 -18.14 21.63
C SER A 256 14.98 -19.29 21.77
N SER A 257 13.81 -19.18 21.15
CA SER A 257 12.85 -20.29 21.07
C SER A 257 13.21 -21.13 19.83
N LEU A 258 13.79 -22.32 20.06
CA LEU A 258 14.16 -23.24 18.96
C LEU A 258 12.93 -23.88 18.30
N ASP A 259 11.83 -24.02 19.05
CA ASP A 259 10.61 -24.68 18.56
C ASP A 259 9.72 -23.73 17.74
N LYS A 260 9.76 -22.43 18.03
CA LYS A 260 8.98 -21.40 17.33
C LYS A 260 9.76 -20.08 17.23
N PRO A 261 10.43 -19.82 16.09
CA PRO A 261 11.24 -18.61 15.93
C PRO A 261 10.39 -17.32 16.00
N SER A 262 9.11 -17.36 15.66
CA SER A 262 8.23 -16.18 15.76
C SER A 262 7.83 -15.81 17.20
N GLU A 263 8.12 -16.66 18.19
CA GLU A 263 7.99 -16.33 19.61
C GLU A 263 9.30 -15.82 20.23
N ALA A 264 10.40 -15.81 19.46
CA ALA A 264 11.70 -15.36 19.93
C ALA A 264 11.77 -13.84 20.07
N ILE A 265 12.62 -13.39 21.00
CA ILE A 265 12.91 -11.99 21.26
C ILE A 265 14.39 -11.81 21.01
N GLU A 266 14.71 -11.08 19.95
CA GLU A 266 16.07 -10.74 19.54
C GLU A 266 16.33 -9.28 19.88
N ILE A 267 17.45 -9.01 20.53
CA ILE A 267 17.85 -7.66 20.93
C ILE A 267 19.28 -7.48 20.45
N ASP A 268 19.46 -6.54 19.53
CA ASP A 268 20.76 -6.04 19.11
C ASP A 268 20.96 -4.65 19.74
N LEU A 269 21.98 -4.54 20.59
CA LEU A 269 22.21 -3.35 21.41
C LEU A 269 23.63 -2.84 21.20
N THR A 270 23.74 -1.69 20.56
CA THR A 270 24.98 -0.93 20.42
C THR A 270 25.23 -0.08 21.67
N GLU A 271 24.22 0.67 22.10
CA GLU A 271 24.28 1.53 23.28
C GLU A 271 22.94 1.55 24.05
N PRO A 272 22.95 1.69 25.38
CA PRO A 272 21.72 1.80 26.15
C PRO A 272 20.91 3.04 25.75
N VAL A 273 19.60 2.85 25.55
CA VAL A 273 18.69 3.93 25.14
C VAL A 273 17.42 3.88 25.97
N SER A 274 16.94 5.05 26.38
CA SER A 274 15.70 5.20 27.13
C SER A 274 14.93 6.41 26.61
N LEU A 275 13.80 6.15 25.96
CA LEU A 275 12.97 7.18 25.33
C LEU A 275 11.51 7.01 25.72
N THR A 276 10.80 8.13 25.84
CA THR A 276 9.38 8.15 26.18
C THR A 276 8.54 8.38 24.94
N PHE A 277 7.48 7.60 24.75
CA PHE A 277 6.58 7.69 23.61
C PHE A 277 5.11 7.76 24.04
N SER A 278 4.26 8.28 23.16
CA SER A 278 2.81 8.29 23.39
C SER A 278 2.21 6.91 23.11
N LEU A 279 1.54 6.33 24.11
CA LEU A 279 0.84 5.04 24.00
C LEU A 279 -0.34 5.10 23.03
N LYS A 280 -0.92 6.28 22.81
CA LYS A 280 -2.00 6.48 21.83
C LYS A 280 -1.54 6.11 20.41
N TYR A 281 -0.35 6.57 20.01
CA TYR A 281 0.21 6.25 18.69
C TYR A 281 0.65 4.80 18.59
N LEU A 282 1.34 4.28 19.62
CA LEU A 282 1.77 2.88 19.63
C LEU A 282 0.58 1.91 19.54
N THR A 283 -0.52 2.19 20.25
CA THR A 283 -1.75 1.40 20.16
C THR A 283 -2.35 1.41 18.75
N ASN A 284 -2.24 2.53 18.02
CA ASN A 284 -2.65 2.59 16.63
C ASN A 284 -1.73 1.75 15.74
N PHE A 285 -0.41 1.82 15.91
CA PHE A 285 0.54 1.01 15.14
C PHE A 285 0.32 -0.49 15.37
N CYS A 286 -0.06 -0.89 16.58
CA CYS A 286 -0.38 -2.27 16.92
C CYS A 286 -1.57 -2.86 16.13
N LYS A 287 -2.36 -2.05 15.41
CA LYS A 287 -3.38 -2.56 14.46
C LYS A 287 -2.76 -3.30 13.28
N ALA A 288 -1.49 -3.02 12.96
CA ALA A 288 -0.72 -3.73 11.96
C ALA A 288 -0.26 -5.13 12.41
N SER A 289 -0.46 -5.54 13.67
CA SER A 289 -0.03 -6.86 14.18
C SER A 289 -0.66 -8.05 13.43
N GLY A 290 -1.76 -7.83 12.70
CA GLY A 290 -2.33 -8.86 11.83
C GLY A 290 -1.56 -9.07 10.51
N LEU A 291 -0.59 -8.22 10.18
CA LEU A 291 0.18 -8.26 8.93
C LEU A 291 1.45 -9.11 9.04
N SER A 292 2.05 -9.18 10.22
CA SER A 292 3.31 -9.88 10.50
C SER A 292 3.23 -10.59 11.84
N GLU A 293 3.88 -11.74 11.96
CA GLU A 293 3.99 -12.46 13.25
C GLU A 293 4.92 -11.72 14.23
N THR A 294 5.91 -11.01 13.70
CA THR A 294 6.90 -10.24 14.46
C THR A 294 6.81 -8.75 14.15
N VAL A 295 7.27 -7.94 15.11
CA VAL A 295 7.46 -6.50 14.98
C VAL A 295 8.90 -6.16 15.31
N LYS A 296 9.49 -5.22 14.57
CA LYS A 296 10.83 -4.71 14.79
C LYS A 296 10.75 -3.26 15.29
N LEU A 297 11.36 -3.01 16.43
CA LEU A 297 11.47 -1.68 17.04
C LEU A 297 12.92 -1.22 16.94
N CYS A 298 13.17 -0.06 16.32
CA CYS A 298 14.50 0.53 16.29
C CYS A 298 14.50 1.87 17.03
N LEU A 299 15.38 2.01 18.01
CA LEU A 299 15.49 3.16 18.90
C LEU A 299 16.86 3.81 18.76
N SER A 300 16.90 5.13 18.82
CA SER A 300 18.11 5.94 19.01
C SER A 300 17.69 7.33 19.50
N SER A 301 18.53 7.97 20.31
CA SER A 301 18.20 9.23 20.98
C SER A 301 18.01 10.41 20.03
N GLU A 302 18.58 10.34 18.82
CA GLU A 302 18.58 11.44 17.85
C GLU A 302 17.53 11.29 16.74
N VAL A 303 16.86 10.14 16.67
CA VAL A 303 15.93 9.81 15.58
C VAL A 303 14.60 9.29 16.11
N PRO A 304 13.50 9.44 15.36
CA PRO A 304 12.22 8.86 15.73
C PRO A 304 12.29 7.34 15.92
N LEU A 305 11.46 6.80 16.82
CA LEU A 305 11.24 5.36 16.94
C LEU A 305 10.71 4.82 15.62
N LEU A 306 11.38 3.81 15.08
CA LEU A 306 10.89 3.03 13.96
C LEU A 306 10.17 1.78 14.47
N VAL A 307 8.91 1.59 14.06
CA VAL A 307 8.13 0.36 14.25
C VAL A 307 7.87 -0.25 12.88
N GLU A 308 8.50 -1.38 12.59
CA GLU A 308 8.41 -2.06 11.29
C GLU A 308 7.66 -3.39 11.42
N TYR A 309 6.68 -3.56 10.53
CA TYR A 309 6.01 -4.84 10.27
C TYR A 309 6.43 -5.32 8.88
N GLY A 310 7.13 -6.46 8.84
CA GLY A 310 7.54 -7.09 7.58
C GLY A 310 6.34 -7.68 6.85
N LEU A 311 6.29 -7.49 5.53
CA LEU A 311 5.28 -8.08 4.65
C LEU A 311 5.95 -9.07 3.68
N THR A 312 5.15 -9.72 2.85
CA THR A 312 5.66 -10.64 1.82
C THR A 312 6.54 -9.93 0.79
N SER A 313 7.46 -10.66 0.16
CA SER A 313 8.30 -10.16 -0.94
C SER A 313 9.13 -8.91 -0.59
N ASN A 314 9.73 -8.85 0.61
CA ASN A 314 10.51 -7.69 1.10
C ASN A 314 9.73 -6.36 1.10
N SER A 315 8.41 -6.45 1.16
CA SER A 315 7.52 -5.31 1.39
C SER A 315 7.45 -5.01 2.89
N TYR A 316 7.03 -3.80 3.27
CA TYR A 316 6.98 -3.41 4.67
C TYR A 316 5.90 -2.37 4.94
N LEU A 317 5.49 -2.31 6.21
CA LEU A 317 4.76 -1.20 6.79
C LEU A 317 5.56 -0.66 7.98
N ARG A 318 6.06 0.57 7.84
CA ARG A 318 6.88 1.27 8.82
C ARG A 318 6.12 2.45 9.41
N PHE A 319 6.24 2.61 10.71
CA PHE A 319 5.77 3.77 11.44
C PHE A 319 6.95 4.44 12.11
N TYR A 320 7.00 5.76 12.03
CA TYR A 320 7.98 6.61 12.71
C TYR A 320 7.24 7.44 13.74
N LEU A 321 7.77 7.50 14.96
CA LEU A 321 7.17 8.26 16.06
C LEU A 321 8.23 9.06 16.79
N ALA A 322 8.04 10.39 16.81
CA ALA A 322 8.92 11.26 17.58
C ALA A 322 8.80 10.94 19.09
N PRO A 323 9.93 10.91 19.83
CA PRO A 323 9.89 10.77 21.27
C PRO A 323 9.23 12.00 21.89
N LYS A 324 8.56 11.81 23.03
CA LYS A 324 8.21 12.91 23.92
C LYS A 324 9.51 13.44 24.50
N ILE A 325 9.79 14.71 24.25
CA ILE A 325 10.84 15.43 24.97
C ILE A 325 10.38 15.47 26.42
N GLY A 326 11.15 14.86 27.32
CA GLY A 326 10.92 15.03 28.75
C GLY A 326 11.13 16.50 29.08
N ASP A 327 10.33 17.07 29.97
CA ASP A 327 10.73 18.29 30.65
C ASP A 327 12.03 17.93 31.39
N GLU A 328 13.18 18.29 30.81
CA GLU A 328 14.44 18.31 31.54
C GLU A 328 14.24 19.34 32.65
N GLU A 329 14.03 18.87 33.88
CA GLU A 329 14.19 19.70 35.09
C GLU A 329 15.64 20.19 35.23
#